data_AF-A0A839V8B1-F1
#
_entry.id   AF-A0A839V8B1-F1
#
_cell.length_a   1.000
_cell.length_b   1.000
_cell.length_c   1.000
_cell.angle_alpha   90.00
_cell.angle_beta   90.00
_cell.angle_gamma   90.00
#
_symmetry.space_group_name_H-M   'P 1'
#
loop_
_entity.id
_entity.type
_entity.pdbx_description
1 polymer ?
#
loop_
_entity_poly.entity_id
_entity_poly.type
_entity_poly.pdbx_seq_one_letter_code
_entity_poly.pdbx_strand_id
1 'polypeptide(L)' 'MAEPNQAWVADITAIWTLEGWLYLAAVLDLHDRQLVGWAMADHMRTPLLLDALEMAVGRRQPKSGLIHHSDRHPT' A
#
# COMPACT_ATOMS: atom_id res chain seq x y z
N MET A 1 -23.47 -2.69 -1.49
CA MET A 1 -22.31 -1.78 -1.64
C MET A 1 -21.16 -2.45 -0.89
N ALA A 2 -19.93 -2.39 -1.39
CA ALA A 2 -18.77 -2.92 -0.65
C ALA A 2 -18.66 -2.21 0.71
N GLU A 3 -18.12 -2.86 1.75
CA GLU A 3 -17.88 -2.25 3.07
C GLU A 3 -16.39 -1.92 3.26
N PRO A 4 -16.03 -0.98 4.17
CA PRO A 4 -14.63 -0.75 4.52
C PRO A 4 -13.92 -2.05 4.91
N ASN A 5 -12.63 -2.16 4.55
CA ASN A 5 -11.75 -3.27 4.89
C ASN A 5 -12.17 -4.64 4.32
N GLN A 6 -12.95 -4.68 3.23
CA GLN A 6 -13.23 -5.92 2.50
C GLN A 6 -12.21 -6.20 1.39
N ALA A 7 -11.69 -5.16 0.73
CA ALA A 7 -10.70 -5.30 -0.31
C ALA A 7 -9.71 -4.13 -0.30
N TRP A 8 -8.43 -4.46 -0.20
CA TRP A 8 -7.33 -3.51 -0.32
C TRP A 8 -6.52 -3.80 -1.58
N VAL A 9 -6.08 -2.74 -2.24
CA VAL A 9 -5.09 -2.82 -3.32
C VAL A 9 -3.79 -2.18 -2.88
N ALA A 10 -2.68 -2.72 -3.34
CA ALA A 10 -1.37 -2.15 -3.13
C ALA A 10 -0.60 -2.00 -4.44
N ASP A 11 0.14 -0.90 -4.52
CA ASP A 11 1.01 -0.59 -5.64
C ASP A 11 2.28 0.11 -5.14
N ILE A 12 3.32 0.08 -5.97
CA ILE A 12 4.57 0.79 -5.75
C ILE A 12 4.87 1.68 -6.95
N THR A 13 5.09 2.96 -6.68
CA THR A 13 5.39 3.94 -7.73
C THR A 13 6.64 4.74 -7.39
N ALA A 14 7.38 5.15 -8.42
CA ALA A 14 8.53 6.04 -8.26
C ALA A 14 8.06 7.49 -8.43
N ILE A 15 8.40 8.34 -7.47
CA ILE A 15 8.12 9.78 -7.48
C ILE A 15 9.42 10.57 -7.56
N TRP A 16 9.44 11.59 -8.42
CA TRP A 16 10.58 12.51 -8.50
C TRP A 16 10.44 13.60 -7.45
N THR A 17 11.51 13.85 -6.71
CA THR A 17 11.61 14.91 -5.70
C THR A 17 12.82 15.81 -6.01
N LEU A 18 12.97 16.91 -5.26
CA LEU A 18 14.16 17.76 -5.36
C LEU A 18 15.44 17.07 -4.85
N GLU A 19 15.31 15.96 -4.12
CA GLU A 19 16.41 15.18 -3.54
C GLU A 19 16.66 13.87 -4.33
N GLY A 20 15.94 13.66 -5.44
CA GLY A 20 16.04 12.48 -6.30
C GLY A 20 14.76 11.63 -6.34
N TRP A 21 14.87 10.42 -6.87
CA TRP A 21 13.78 9.46 -6.95
C TRP A 21 13.51 8.81 -5.59
N LEU A 22 12.25 8.76 -5.18
CA LEU A 22 11.78 7.94 -4.07
C LEU A 22 10.75 6.93 -4.58
N TYR A 23 10.76 5.73 -4.01
CA TYR A 23 9.71 4.76 -4.18
C TYR A 23 8.68 4.94 -3.07
N LEU A 24 7.40 4.99 -3.45
CA LEU A 24 6.25 5.02 -2.56
C LEU A 24 5.50 3.71 -2.70
N ALA A 25 5.47 2.91 -1.63
CA ALA A 25 4.53 1.80 -1.50
C ALA A 25 3.25 2.32 -0.83
N ALA A 26 2.09 1.98 -1.38
CA ALA A 26 0.80 2.48 -0.93
C ALA A 26 -0.21 1.33 -0.84
N VAL A 27 -1.04 1.32 0.21
CA VAL A 27 -2.17 0.41 0.39
C VAL A 27 -3.45 1.25 0.47
N LEU A 28 -4.41 0.95 -0.41
CA LEU A 28 -5.65 1.69 -0.57
C LEU A 28 -6.86 0.80 -0.32
N ASP A 29 -7.83 1.30 0.46
CA ASP A 29 -9.13 0.64 0.62
C ASP A 29 -10.05 0.95 -0.57
N LEU A 30 -10.55 -0.09 -1.23
CA LEU A 30 -11.41 0.08 -2.41
C LEU A 30 -12.80 0.64 -2.09
N HIS A 31 -13.22 0.63 -0.82
CA HIS A 31 -14.51 1.18 -0.42
C HIS A 31 -14.55 2.72 -0.50
N ASP A 32 -13.61 3.39 0.16
CA ASP A 32 -13.59 4.86 0.33
C ASP A 32 -12.37 5.54 -0.32
N ARG A 33 -11.49 4.74 -0.95
CA ARG A 33 -10.24 5.17 -1.59
C ARG A 33 -9.23 5.80 -0.64
N GLN A 34 -9.33 5.53 0.67
CA GLN A 34 -8.33 6.02 1.61
C GLN A 34 -7.03 5.22 1.53
N LEU A 35 -5.90 5.94 1.62
CA LEU A 35 -4.59 5.34 1.88
C LEU A 35 -4.55 4.86 3.33
N VAL A 36 -4.69 3.56 3.50
CA VAL A 36 -4.72 2.92 4.82
C VAL A 36 -3.32 2.65 5.36
N GLY A 37 -2.33 2.49 4.48
CA GLY A 37 -0.92 2.37 4.84
C GLY A 37 -0.03 2.83 3.69
N TRP A 38 1.19 3.26 4.02
CA TRP A 38 2.17 3.73 3.04
C TRP A 38 3.57 3.69 3.64
N ALA A 39 4.59 3.61 2.78
CA ALA A 39 5.99 3.73 3.17
C ALA A 39 6.81 4.28 2.00
N MET A 40 7.92 4.96 2.29
CA MET A 40 8.80 5.54 1.29
C MET A 40 10.27 5.19 1.52
N ALA A 41 11.01 4.94 0.44
CA ALA A 41 12.45 4.73 0.48
C ALA A 41 13.11 5.21 -0.82
N ASP A 42 14.41 5.48 -0.79
CA ASP A 42 15.22 5.84 -1.96
C ASP A 42 15.58 4.63 -2.84
N HIS A 43 15.11 3.43 -2.50
CA HIS A 43 15.36 2.19 -3.23
C HIS A 43 14.14 1.26 -3.23
N MET A 44 13.94 0.52 -4.33
CA MET A 44 12.88 -0.48 -4.42
C MET A 44 13.32 -1.78 -3.72
N ARG A 45 12.68 -2.12 -2.60
CA ARG A 45 12.91 -3.37 -1.84
C ARG A 45 11.60 -3.94 -1.31
N THR A 46 11.48 -5.27 -1.25
CA THR A 46 10.31 -5.97 -0.69
C THR A 46 9.91 -5.48 0.72
N PRO A 47 10.85 -5.22 1.66
CA PRO A 47 10.54 -4.57 2.94
C PRO A 47 9.65 -3.34 2.86
N LEU A 48 9.80 -2.49 1.83
CA LEU A 48 9.03 -1.25 1.71
C LEU A 48 7.52 -1.52 1.61
N LEU A 49 7.13 -2.59 0.91
CA LEU A 49 5.73 -2.96 0.77
C LEU A 49 5.18 -3.58 2.06
N LEU A 50 6.02 -4.32 2.80
CA LEU A 50 5.68 -4.88 4.10
C LEU A 50 5.43 -3.76 5.12
N ASP A 51 6.28 -2.73 5.16
CA ASP A 51 6.12 -1.58 6.05
C ASP A 51 4.77 -0.87 5.82
N ALA A 52 4.40 -0.68 4.55
CA ALA A 52 3.11 -0.10 4.19
C ALA A 52 1.92 -1.00 4.62
N LEU A 53 2.03 -2.32 4.47
CA LEU A 53 1.00 -3.28 4.86
C LEU A 53 0.87 -3.39 6.39
N GLU A 54 1.98 -3.43 7.13
CA GLU A 54 2.00 -3.44 8.59
C GLU A 54 1.32 -2.18 9.15
N MET A 55 1.64 -1.02 8.56
CA MET A 55 0.97 0.23 8.89
C MET A 55 -0.55 0.16 8.63
N ALA A 56 -0.97 -0.40 7.50
CA ALA A 56 -2.39 -0.56 7.16
C ALA A 56 -3.13 -1.45 8.15
N VAL A 57 -2.56 -2.63 8.45
CA VAL A 57 -3.14 -3.59 9.42
C VAL A 57 -3.21 -2.97 10.81
N GLY A 58 -2.15 -2.30 11.27
CA GLY A 58 -2.13 -1.66 12.59
C GLY A 58 -3.16 -0.55 12.74
N ARG A 59 -3.39 0.25 11.68
CA ARG A 59 -4.38 1.34 11.68
C ARG A 59 -5.82 0.88 11.57
N ARG A 60 -6.09 -0.11 10.73
CA ARG A 60 -7.47 -0.50 10.37
C ARG A 60 -7.97 -1.71 11.14
N GLN A 61 -7.06 -2.57 11.62
CA GLN A 61 -7.38 -3.81 12.35
C GLN A 61 -8.50 -4.60 11.66
N PRO A 62 -8.33 -4.95 10.36
CA PRO A 62 -9.39 -5.57 9.58
C PRO A 62 -9.80 -6.92 10.16
N LYS A 63 -11.08 -7.27 10.03
CA LYS A 63 -11.56 -8.61 10.39
C LYS A 63 -11.05 -9.65 9.38
N SER A 64 -11.12 -10.91 9.77
CA SER A 64 -10.89 -12.02 8.84
C SER A 64 -11.79 -11.89 7.61
N GLY A 65 -11.23 -12.17 6.43
CA GLY A 65 -11.93 -12.07 5.14
C GLY A 65 -11.51 -10.90 4.27
N LEU A 66 -10.62 -10.01 4.74
CA LEU A 66 -10.00 -8.98 3.89
C LEU A 66 -9.23 -9.65 2.75
N ILE A 67 -9.49 -9.19 1.52
CA ILE A 67 -8.69 -9.51 0.34
C ILE A 67 -7.65 -8.41 0.14
N HIS A 68 -6.37 -8.79 0.09
CA HIS A 68 -5.29 -7.90 -0.28
C HIS A 68 -4.76 -8.30 -1.66
N HIS A 69 -4.73 -7.36 -2.59
CA HIS A 69 -4.20 -7.56 -3.93
C HIS A 69 -3.04 -6.60 -4.19
N SER A 70 -1.87 -7.13 -4.52
CA SER A 70 -0.76 -6.33 -5.04
C SER A 70 -0.54 -6.66 -6.50
N ASP A 71 -0.53 -5.64 -7.36
CA ASP A 71 -0.14 -5.84 -8.75
C ASP A 71 1.36 -6.10 -8.85
N ARG A 72 1.72 -7.11 -9.65
CA ARG A 72 3.12 -7.32 -10.04
C ARG A 72 3.33 -6.63 -11.38
N HIS A 73 4.03 -5.50 -11.37
CA HIS A 73 4.56 -4.94 -12.62
C HIS A 73 5.60 -5.91 -13.19
N PRO A 74 5.55 -6.26 -14.49
CA PRO A 74 6.63 -6.97 -15.14
C PRO A 74 7.86 -6.05 -15.13
N THR A 75 8.90 -6.51 -14.44
CA THR A 75 10.27 -5.98 -14.54
C THR A 75 10.84 -6.25 -15.92
#